data_AF-A0A920VLE8-F1
#
_entry.id   AF-A0A920VLE8-F1
#
_cell.length_a   1.000
_cell.length_b   1.000
_cell.length_c   1.000
_cell.angle_alpha   90.00
_cell.angle_beta   90.00
_cell.angle_gamma   90.00
#
_symmetry.space_group_name_H-M   'P 1'
#
loop_
_entity.id
_entity.type
_entity.pdbx_description
1 polymer ?
#
loop_
_entity_poly.entity_id
_entity_poly.type
_entity_poly.pdbx_seq_one_letter_code
_entity_poly.pdbx_strand_id
1 'polypeptide(L)'
;MCLEETTSTARALGRAELERYLVLPNYRRCWLSLGFTEADLDGGGSDRFIDAMVVSGSVDQIQRRLEEHFDAGATHVCIQPVHPAGDLDAAERTLEAFAPG
;
A
#
# COMPACT_ATOMS: atom_id res chain seq x y z
N MET A 1 -0.27 4.01 1.27
CA MET A 1 -1.25 4.40 0.23
C MET A 1 -0.53 5.13 -0.88
N CYS A 2 -0.99 5.00 -2.12
CA CYS A 2 -0.40 5.60 -3.30
C CYS A 2 -1.45 6.48 -3.99
N LEU A 3 -1.27 7.80 -3.99
CA LEU A 3 -2.16 8.73 -4.70
C LEU A 3 -1.84 8.69 -6.21
N GLU A 4 -2.30 7.62 -6.86
CA GLU A 4 -2.07 7.31 -8.28
C GLU A 4 -3.26 6.50 -8.80
N GLU A 5 -3.90 6.99 -9.87
CA GLU A 5 -5.09 6.37 -10.46
C GLU A 5 -4.75 5.28 -11.48
N THR A 6 -3.56 5.36 -12.08
CA THR A 6 -3.10 4.39 -13.06
C THR A 6 -2.65 3.11 -12.35
N THR A 7 -3.48 2.07 -12.39
CA THR A 7 -3.25 0.80 -11.67
C THR A 7 -1.87 0.20 -11.90
N SER A 8 -1.37 0.20 -13.14
CA SER A 8 -0.03 -0.33 -13.44
C SER A 8 1.09 0.48 -12.79
N THR A 9 0.95 1.81 -12.75
CA THR A 9 1.92 2.71 -12.12
C THR A 9 1.90 2.52 -10.60
N ALA A 10 0.71 2.50 -10.00
CA ALA A 10 0.54 2.26 -8.56
C ALA A 10 1.12 0.91 -8.13
N ARG A 11 0.89 -0.15 -8.92
CA ARG A 11 1.47 -1.48 -8.66
C ARG A 11 2.99 -1.46 -8.76
N ALA A 12 3.56 -0.79 -9.77
CA ALA A 12 5.01 -0.67 -9.90
C ALA A 12 5.64 0.05 -8.69
N LEU A 13 5.01 1.13 -8.22
CA LEU A 13 5.45 1.84 -7.01
C LEU A 13 5.32 0.98 -5.75
N GLY A 14 4.19 0.27 -5.59
CA GLY A 14 3.99 -0.65 -4.47
C GLY A 14 5.01 -1.79 -4.44
N ARG A 15 5.40 -2.32 -5.61
CA ARG A 15 6.48 -3.32 -5.71
C ARG A 15 7.83 -2.78 -5.26
N ALA A 16 8.17 -1.57 -5.71
CA ALA A 16 9.41 -0.92 -5.31
C ALA A 16 9.44 -0.67 -3.79
N GLU A 17 8.33 -0.24 -3.18
CA GLU A 17 8.23 -0.04 -1.74
C GLU A 17 8.38 -1.36 -0.95
N LEU A 18 7.77 -2.44 -1.45
CA LEU A 18 7.75 -3.74 -0.75
C LEU A 18 8.98 -4.62 -1.01
N GLU A 19 9.80 -4.31 -2.00
CA GLU A 19 10.94 -5.12 -2.45
C GLU A 19 11.85 -5.57 -1.28
N ARG A 20 12.23 -4.62 -0.41
CA ARG A 20 13.12 -4.90 0.72
C ARG A 20 12.53 -5.85 1.76
N TYR A 21 11.20 -5.96 1.83
CA TYR A 21 10.52 -6.80 2.81
C TYR A 21 10.22 -8.20 2.25
N LEU A 22 10.02 -8.30 0.93
CA LEU A 22 9.74 -9.56 0.24
C LEU A 22 10.89 -10.58 0.34
N VAL A 23 12.11 -10.11 0.63
CA VAL A 23 13.29 -10.96 0.86
C VAL A 23 13.48 -11.34 2.33
N LEU A 24 12.73 -10.74 3.27
CA LEU A 24 12.90 -10.98 4.70
C LEU A 24 12.04 -12.16 5.19
N PRO A 25 12.63 -13.22 5.78
CA PRO A 25 11.88 -14.42 6.16
C PRO A 25 10.73 -14.16 7.14
N ASN A 26 10.88 -13.20 8.05
CA ASN A 26 9.84 -12.86 9.04
C ASN A 26 8.62 -12.19 8.39
N TYR A 27 8.83 -11.32 7.39
CA TYR A 27 7.73 -10.69 6.65
C TYR A 27 7.00 -11.69 5.77
N ARG A 28 7.75 -12.52 5.01
CA ARG A 28 7.16 -13.59 4.21
C ARG A 28 6.31 -14.53 5.05
N ARG A 29 6.83 -14.99 6.20
CA ARG A 29 6.08 -15.86 7.12
C ARG A 29 4.79 -15.21 7.62
N CYS A 30 4.81 -13.90 7.91
CA CYS A 30 3.61 -13.14 8.30
C CYS A 30 2.56 -13.18 7.18
N TRP A 31 2.93 -12.85 5.95
CA TRP A 31 1.99 -12.84 4.82
C TRP A 31 1.45 -14.23 4.48
N LEU A 32 2.28 -15.28 4.56
CA LEU A 32 1.81 -16.66 4.39
C LEU A 32 0.74 -17.02 5.43
N SER A 33 0.90 -16.58 6.69
CA SER A 33 -0.12 -16.81 7.73
C SER A 33 -1.42 -16.04 7.51
N LEU A 34 -1.39 -14.98 6.69
CA LEU A 34 -2.56 -14.19 6.29
C LEU A 34 -3.26 -14.75 5.04
N GLY A 35 -2.82 -15.90 4.52
CA GLY A 35 -3.46 -16.58 3.38
C GLY A 35 -2.90 -16.18 2.00
N PHE A 36 -1.71 -15.58 1.95
CA PHE A 36 -0.94 -15.49 0.72
C PHE A 36 -0.16 -16.78 0.46
N THR A 37 0.17 -17.04 -0.80
CA THR A 37 0.98 -18.17 -1.23
C THR A 37 2.42 -17.73 -1.55
N GLU A 38 3.36 -18.66 -1.65
CA GLU A 38 4.71 -18.33 -2.13
C GLU A 38 4.67 -17.67 -3.53
N ALA A 39 3.78 -18.14 -4.41
CA ALA A 39 3.56 -17.54 -5.73
C ALA A 39 3.03 -16.09 -5.67
N ASP A 40 2.35 -15.70 -4.57
CA ASP A 40 1.95 -14.31 -4.35
C ASP A 40 3.10 -13.42 -3.87
N LEU A 41 4.20 -13.99 -3.37
CA LEU A 41 5.32 -13.26 -2.79
C LEU A 41 6.56 -13.28 -3.71
N ASP A 42 6.67 -14.27 -4.58
CA ASP A 42 7.76 -14.40 -5.53
C ASP A 42 7.72 -13.34 -6.63
N GLY A 43 8.85 -13.10 -7.30
CA GLY A 43 8.92 -12.17 -8.45
C GLY A 43 8.60 -10.72 -8.14
N GLY A 44 8.76 -10.27 -6.88
CA GLY A 44 8.35 -8.94 -6.44
C GLY A 44 6.89 -8.85 -6.00
N GLY A 45 6.21 -9.99 -5.84
CA GLY A 45 4.82 -10.14 -5.41
C GLY A 45 3.85 -10.41 -6.58
N SER A 46 2.64 -10.87 -6.32
CA SER A 46 1.56 -10.90 -7.32
C SER A 46 0.79 -9.57 -7.34
N ASP A 47 0.03 -9.29 -8.39
CA ASP A 47 -0.85 -8.12 -8.43
C ASP A 47 -1.87 -8.14 -7.29
N ARG A 48 -2.42 -9.33 -6.97
CA ARG A 48 -3.31 -9.53 -5.82
C ARG A 48 -2.63 -9.15 -4.50
N PHE A 49 -1.37 -9.53 -4.32
CA PHE A 49 -0.62 -9.18 -3.11
C PHE A 49 -0.42 -7.65 -3.02
N ILE A 50 0.01 -7.01 -4.11
CA ILE A 50 0.23 -5.56 -4.11
C ILE A 50 -1.07 -4.80 -3.88
N ASP A 51 -2.18 -5.19 -4.52
CA ASP A 51 -3.49 -4.55 -4.35
C ASP A 51 -4.04 -4.70 -2.92
N ALA A 52 -3.63 -5.75 -2.20
CA ALA A 52 -4.00 -5.97 -0.80
C ALA A 52 -3.12 -5.18 0.18
N MET A 53 -1.85 -4.97 -0.16
CA MET A 53 -0.89 -4.28 0.70
C MET A 53 -0.87 -2.76 0.50
N VAL A 54 -1.17 -2.29 -0.71
CA VAL A 54 -1.10 -0.89 -1.09
C VAL A 54 -2.44 -0.45 -1.66
N VAL A 55 -3.17 0.34 -0.89
CA VAL A 55 -4.32 1.10 -1.39
C VAL A 55 -3.82 2.17 -2.36
N SER A 56 -4.41 2.25 -3.55
CA SER A 56 -4.16 3.29 -4.54
C SER A 56 -5.43 3.79 -5.22
N GLY A 57 -5.39 5.01 -5.76
CA GLY A 57 -6.48 5.59 -6.52
C GLY A 57 -6.57 7.10 -6.34
N SER A 58 -7.75 7.65 -6.68
CA SER A 58 -8.10 9.03 -6.38
C SER A 58 -8.30 9.25 -4.88
N VAL A 59 -8.36 10.53 -4.46
CA VAL A 59 -8.60 10.90 -3.06
C VAL A 59 -9.86 10.21 -2.51
N ASP A 60 -10.98 10.26 -3.24
CA ASP A 60 -12.25 9.65 -2.81
C ASP A 60 -12.16 8.12 -2.68
N GLN A 61 -11.43 7.46 -3.58
CA GLN A 61 -11.24 6.01 -3.54
C GLN A 61 -10.41 5.60 -2.32
N ILE A 62 -9.34 6.33 -2.03
CA ILE A 62 -8.47 6.06 -0.88
C ILE A 62 -9.20 6.40 0.43
N GLN A 63 -9.94 7.51 0.47
CA GLN A 63 -10.74 7.92 1.63
C GLN A 63 -11.75 6.84 2.01
N ARG A 64 -12.47 6.28 1.03
CA ARG A 64 -13.38 5.15 1.27
C ARG A 64 -12.66 3.93 1.86
N ARG A 65 -11.45 3.61 1.39
CA ARG A 65 -10.67 2.50 1.96
C ARG A 65 -10.21 2.78 3.39
N LEU A 66 -9.94 4.05 3.73
CA LEU A 66 -9.66 4.45 5.11
C LEU A 66 -10.90 4.25 5.99
N GLU A 67 -12.07 4.65 5.52
CA GLU A 67 -13.35 4.44 6.20
C GLU A 67 -13.64 2.95 6.43
N GLU A 68 -13.37 2.09 5.45
CA GLU A 68 -13.50 0.63 5.59
C GLU A 68 -12.65 0.06 6.75
N HIS A 69 -11.49 0.66 7.05
CA HIS A 69 -10.72 0.27 8.23
C HIS A 69 -11.38 0.69 9.54
N PHE A 70 -11.98 1.88 9.60
CA PHE A 70 -12.73 2.34 10.77
C PHE A 70 -14.01 1.53 10.97
N ASP A 71 -14.74 1.20 9.90
CA ASP A 71 -15.90 0.32 9.92
C ASP A 71 -15.54 -1.10 10.42
N ALA A 72 -14.33 -1.57 10.13
CA ALA A 72 -13.79 -2.80 10.66
C ALA A 72 -13.34 -2.72 12.14
N GLY A 73 -13.51 -1.57 12.79
CA GLY A 73 -13.25 -1.35 14.21
C GLY A 73 -11.89 -0.73 14.54
N ALA A 74 -11.13 -0.28 13.54
CA ALA A 74 -9.93 0.52 13.82
C ALA A 74 -10.34 1.83 14.52
N THR A 75 -9.57 2.26 15.52
CA THR A 75 -9.73 3.57 16.17
C THR A 75 -8.66 4.56 15.75
N HIS A 76 -7.66 4.09 15.00
CA HIS A 76 -6.57 4.88 14.44
C HIS A 76 -6.04 4.16 13.20
N VAL A 77 -5.74 4.92 12.15
CA VAL A 77 -5.15 4.41 10.90
C VAL A 77 -3.93 5.26 10.59
N CYS A 78 -2.74 4.64 10.60
CA CYS A 78 -1.51 5.33 10.24
C CYS A 78 -1.35 5.38 8.71
N ILE A 79 -0.93 6.54 8.20
CA ILE A 79 -0.74 6.76 6.76
C ILE A 79 0.74 6.72 6.43
N GLN A 80 1.10 5.87 5.47
CA GLN A 80 2.41 5.84 4.84
C GLN A 80 2.25 6.11 3.34
N PRO A 81 2.71 7.27 2.83
CA PRO A 81 2.71 7.54 1.39
C PRO A 81 3.64 6.59 0.63
N VAL A 82 3.19 6.11 -0.52
CA VAL A 82 3.98 5.37 -1.51
C VAL A 82 4.12 6.26 -2.72
N HIS A 83 5.35 6.62 -3.05
CA HIS A 83 5.68 7.60 -4.07
C HIS A 83 6.98 7.20 -4.79
N PRO A 84 7.30 7.78 -5.96
CA PRO A 84 8.57 7.56 -6.62
C PRO A 84 9.76 7.88 -5.70
N ALA A 85 10.85 7.11 -5.82
CA ALA A 85 12.04 7.31 -5.01
C ALA A 85 12.59 8.74 -5.18
N GLY A 86 12.75 9.45 -4.06
CA GLY A 86 13.24 10.84 -4.02
C GLY A 86 12.17 11.92 -4.23
N ASP A 87 10.93 11.56 -4.59
CA ASP A 87 9.82 12.52 -4.75
C ASP A 87 9.10 12.77 -3.42
N LEU A 88 9.76 13.54 -2.54
CA LEU A 88 9.19 13.89 -1.23
C LEU A 88 7.97 14.80 -1.34
N ASP A 89 7.88 15.62 -2.39
CA ASP A 89 6.73 16.47 -2.63
C ASP A 89 5.47 15.64 -2.90
N ALA A 90 5.59 14.50 -3.59
CA ALA A 90 4.47 13.56 -3.75
C ALA A 90 4.04 12.93 -2.41
N ALA A 91 5.00 12.66 -1.53
CA ALA A 91 4.71 12.20 -0.18
C ALA A 91 3.94 13.26 0.61
N GLU A 92 4.39 14.51 0.58
CA GLU A 92 3.76 15.64 1.25
C GLU A 92 2.34 15.87 0.73
N ARG A 93 2.13 15.94 -0.59
CA ARG A 93 0.78 16.05 -1.19
C ARG A 93 -0.16 14.96 -0.73
N THR A 94 0.34 13.72 -0.61
CA THR A 94 -0.46 12.60 -0.10
C THR A 94 -0.83 12.83 1.37
N LEU A 95 0.11 13.25 2.21
CA LEU A 95 -0.16 13.53 3.62
C LEU A 95 -1.14 14.70 3.81
N GLU A 96 -0.98 15.79 3.04
CA GLU A 96 -1.89 16.93 3.06
C GLU A 96 -3.31 16.54 2.65
N ALA A 97 -3.46 15.71 1.61
CA ALA A 97 -4.76 15.26 1.13
C ALA A 97 -5.56 14.45 2.17
N PHE A 98 -4.88 13.80 3.12
CA PHE A 98 -5.49 12.99 4.17
C PHE A 98 -5.19 13.50 5.59
N ALA A 99 -4.75 14.76 5.71
CA ALA A 99 -4.53 15.38 7.00
C ALA A 99 -5.88 15.53 7.74
N PRO A 100 -5.96 15.23 9.04
CA PRO A 100 -7.16 15.52 9.81
C PRO A 100 -7.39 17.04 9.85
N GLY A 101 -8.63 17.45 9.58
CA GLY A 101 -9.07 18.86 9.62
C GLY A 101 -9.14 19.44 11.03
#